data_AF-X0RWW1-F1
#
_entry.id   AF-X0RWW1-F1
#
_cell.length_a   1.000
_cell.length_b   1.000
_cell.length_c   1.000
_cell.angle_alpha   90.00
_cell.angle_beta   90.00
_cell.angle_gamma   90.00
#
_symmetry.space_group_name_H-M   'P 1'
#
loop_
_entity.id
_entity.type
_entity.pdbx_description
1 polymer ?
#
loop_
_entity_poly.entity_id
_entity_poly.type
_entity_poly.pdbx_seq_one_letter_code
_entity_poly.pdbx_strand_id
1 'polypeptide(L)'
;FVVEVMGRNSGYLALMSGIAGGVEIILIPEISYNLSEISIKLKEGYQRGKTHCIIVIAEGVGKTDEVSKYLEDKIGYETRITILGYLQRGGSPSAFDRLLASRLGAAAVEHLLKGETSKMVGLIGNKVEATDLEIVLSQKKTIKQNLYNLASVLAK
;
A
#
# COMPACT_ATOMS: atom_id res chain seq x y z
N PHE A 1 14.61 -5.50 -8.20
CA PHE A 1 13.37 -5.11 -8.87
C PHE A 1 12.75 -3.92 -8.16
N VAL A 2 12.22 -2.97 -8.92
CA VAL A 2 11.43 -1.85 -8.41
C VAL A 2 10.03 -1.98 -9.00
N VAL A 3 9.02 -2.04 -8.13
CA VAL A 3 7.62 -2.22 -8.52
C VAL A 3 6.82 -1.01 -8.07
N GLU A 4 6.26 -0.27 -9.04
CA GLU A 4 5.35 0.83 -8.74
C GLU A 4 3.90 0.33 -8.64
N VAL A 5 3.25 0.66 -7.53
CA VAL A 5 1.86 0.31 -7.24
C VAL A 5 1.00 1.56 -7.10
N MET A 6 -0.29 1.41 -7.37
CA MET A 6 -1.25 2.50 -7.19
C MET A 6 -1.47 2.84 -5.72
N GLY A 7 -2.08 3.99 -5.45
CA GLY A 7 -2.39 4.41 -4.09
C GLY A 7 -2.70 5.90 -3.96
N ARG A 8 -2.49 6.68 -5.02
CA ARG A 8 -2.58 8.14 -5.05
C ARG A 8 -1.81 8.70 -3.86
N ASN A 9 -2.50 9.33 -2.92
CA ASN A 9 -1.88 9.95 -1.75
C ASN A 9 -1.79 9.00 -0.54
N SER A 10 -2.01 7.69 -0.73
CA SER A 10 -1.89 6.68 0.33
C SER A 10 -0.96 5.53 -0.05
N GLY A 11 -0.08 5.18 0.88
CA GLY A 11 0.81 4.02 0.83
C GLY A 11 0.19 2.69 1.21
N TYR A 12 -1.13 2.61 1.46
CA TYR A 12 -1.76 1.40 1.99
C TYR A 12 -1.51 0.16 1.11
N LEU A 13 -1.68 0.30 -0.20
CA LEU A 13 -1.48 -0.81 -1.13
C LEU A 13 -0.01 -1.25 -1.19
N ALA A 14 0.92 -0.29 -1.23
CA ALA A 14 2.35 -0.57 -1.18
C ALA A 14 2.77 -1.29 0.10
N LEU A 15 2.27 -0.83 1.25
CA LEU A 15 2.58 -1.45 2.54
C LEU A 15 2.04 -2.88 2.64
N MET A 16 0.76 -3.08 2.33
CA MET A 16 0.14 -4.40 2.43
C MET A 16 0.77 -5.39 1.43
N SER A 17 1.03 -4.94 0.21
CA SER A 17 1.70 -5.77 -0.81
C SER A 17 3.13 -6.09 -0.40
N GLY A 18 3.85 -5.13 0.19
CA GLY A 18 5.22 -5.34 0.64
C GLY A 18 5.32 -6.32 1.81
N ILE A 19 4.40 -6.24 2.78
CA ILE A 19 4.32 -7.23 3.87
C ILE A 19 4.00 -8.62 3.32
N ALA A 20 2.98 -8.74 2.47
CA ALA A 20 2.56 -10.02 1.91
C ALA A 20 3.62 -10.66 0.98
N GLY A 21 4.37 -9.82 0.25
CA GLY A 21 5.40 -10.24 -0.69
C GLY A 21 6.80 -10.37 -0.10
N GLY A 22 7.00 -10.07 1.19
CA GLY A 22 8.32 -10.12 1.82
C GLY A 22 9.34 -9.15 1.22
N VAL A 23 8.89 -7.95 0.86
CA VAL A 23 9.67 -6.95 0.12
C VAL A 23 10.68 -6.25 1.05
N GLU A 24 11.92 -6.05 0.57
CA GLU A 24 12.99 -5.40 1.35
C GLU A 24 12.69 -3.96 1.74
N ILE A 25 12.18 -3.16 0.79
CA ILE A 25 11.99 -1.72 0.95
C ILE A 25 10.61 -1.32 0.45
N ILE A 26 9.89 -0.55 1.27
CA ILE A 26 8.59 0.00 0.93
C ILE A 26 8.65 1.52 1.05
N LEU A 27 8.43 2.21 -0.07
CA LEU A 27 8.36 3.67 -0.14
C LEU A 27 6.90 4.12 -0.25
N ILE A 28 6.47 4.96 0.68
CA ILE A 28 5.10 5.46 0.78
C ILE A 28 5.07 6.97 1.03
N PRO A 29 4.03 7.70 0.56
CA PRO A 29 3.96 9.15 0.72
C PRO A 29 3.85 9.60 2.19
N GLU A 30 3.41 8.72 3.09
CA GLU A 30 3.27 9.02 4.52
C GLU A 30 4.59 9.03 5.29
N ILE A 31 5.69 8.47 4.73
CA ILE A 31 6.97 8.29 5.45
C ILE A 31 8.13 8.79 4.59
N SER A 32 8.93 9.70 5.15
CA SER A 32 10.16 10.18 4.52
C SER A 32 11.19 9.05 4.40
N TYR A 33 11.98 9.09 3.33
CA TYR A 33 12.99 8.08 3.03
C TYR A 33 14.32 8.73 2.65
N ASN A 34 15.41 7.97 2.84
CA ASN A 34 16.76 8.38 2.47
C ASN A 34 17.36 7.33 1.53
N LEU A 35 17.60 7.72 0.28
CA LEU A 35 18.13 6.81 -0.75
C LEU A 35 19.55 6.31 -0.42
N SER A 36 20.36 7.09 0.28
CA SER A 36 21.68 6.65 0.71
C SER A 36 21.58 5.53 1.74
N GLU A 37 20.72 5.64 2.74
CA GLU A 37 20.48 4.58 3.73
C GLU A 37 19.89 3.32 3.09
N ILE A 38 18.96 3.49 2.16
CA ILE A 38 18.37 2.37 1.40
C ILE A 38 19.46 1.64 0.61
N SER A 39 20.36 2.37 -0.06
CA SER A 39 21.45 1.76 -0.84
C SER A 39 22.40 0.92 0.04
N ILE A 40 22.66 1.35 1.27
CA ILE A 40 23.48 0.61 2.23
C ILE A 40 22.78 -0.69 2.62
N LYS A 41 21.50 -0.61 3.03
CA LYS A 41 20.69 -1.79 3.40
C LYS A 41 20.63 -2.83 2.29
N LEU A 42 20.46 -2.39 1.03
CA LEU A 42 20.39 -3.29 -0.11
C LEU A 42 21.74 -3.98 -0.36
N LYS A 43 22.87 -3.25 -0.26
CA LYS A 43 24.21 -3.84 -0.36
C LYS A 43 24.47 -4.89 0.72
N GLU A 44 24.10 -4.60 1.97
CA GLU A 44 24.22 -5.56 3.07
C GLU A 44 23.38 -6.82 2.80
N GLY A 45 22.17 -6.66 2.26
CA GLY A 45 21.32 -7.79 1.85
C GLY A 45 22.02 -8.71 0.85
N TYR A 46 22.63 -8.14 -0.19
CA TYR A 46 23.40 -8.91 -1.17
C TYR A 46 24.63 -9.59 -0.55
N GLN A 47 25.37 -8.89 0.33
CA GLN A 47 26.52 -9.46 1.03
C GLN A 47 26.15 -10.64 1.95
N ARG A 48 24.92 -10.66 2.48
CA ARG A 48 24.36 -11.80 3.24
C ARG A 48 23.90 -12.97 2.36
N GLY A 49 24.02 -12.85 1.02
CA GLY A 49 23.67 -13.90 0.08
C GLY A 49 22.24 -13.84 -0.45
N LYS A 50 21.51 -12.71 -0.29
CA LYS A 50 20.21 -12.55 -0.96
C LYS A 50 20.39 -12.59 -2.48
N THR A 51 19.56 -13.41 -3.14
CA THR A 51 19.62 -13.59 -4.61
C THR A 51 18.84 -12.52 -5.37
N HIS A 52 17.92 -11.84 -4.69
CA HIS A 52 17.10 -10.77 -5.25
C HIS A 52 16.70 -9.80 -4.15
N CYS A 53 16.45 -8.55 -4.55
CA CYS A 53 15.87 -7.52 -3.70
C CYS A 53 14.67 -6.91 -4.43
N ILE A 54 13.57 -6.75 -3.71
CA ILE A 54 12.36 -6.11 -4.23
C ILE A 54 12.15 -4.79 -3.49
N ILE A 55 11.78 -3.77 -4.24
CA ILE A 55 11.41 -2.45 -3.72
C ILE A 55 10.01 -2.15 -4.24
N VAL A 56 9.08 -1.84 -3.35
CA VAL A 56 7.73 -1.40 -3.72
C VAL A 56 7.62 0.10 -3.47
N ILE A 57 7.15 0.83 -4.48
CA ILE A 57 6.96 2.28 -4.44
C ILE A 57 5.50 2.60 -4.70
N ALA A 58 4.85 3.32 -3.79
CA ALA A 58 3.52 3.86 -4.05
C ALA A 58 3.61 5.03 -5.06
N GLU A 59 2.68 5.09 -6.03
CA GLU A 59 2.65 6.14 -7.06
C GLU A 59 2.69 7.57 -6.50
N GLY A 60 2.15 7.77 -5.29
CA GLY A 60 2.18 9.06 -4.58
C GLY A 60 3.56 9.54 -4.12
N VAL A 61 4.54 8.64 -4.04
CA VAL A 61 5.95 9.02 -3.83
C VAL A 61 6.51 9.68 -5.09
N GLY A 62 6.07 9.20 -6.27
CA GLY A 62 6.55 9.61 -7.58
C GLY A 62 8.01 9.24 -7.84
N LYS A 63 8.50 9.63 -9.02
CA LYS A 63 9.93 9.59 -9.40
C LYS A 63 10.56 8.19 -9.36
N THR A 64 9.78 7.14 -9.66
CA THR A 64 10.26 5.74 -9.71
C THR A 64 11.51 5.58 -10.56
N ASP A 65 11.60 6.25 -11.71
CA ASP A 65 12.78 6.22 -12.58
C ASP A 65 14.01 6.85 -11.91
N GLU A 66 13.86 8.01 -11.24
CA GLU A 66 14.97 8.67 -10.54
C GLU A 66 15.48 7.83 -9.37
N VAL A 67 14.57 7.25 -8.58
CA VAL A 67 14.89 6.36 -7.47
C VAL A 67 15.63 5.12 -7.97
N SER A 68 15.12 4.49 -9.02
CA SER A 68 15.70 3.28 -9.59
C SER A 68 17.10 3.54 -10.13
N LYS A 69 17.27 4.64 -10.88
CA LYS A 69 18.57 5.03 -11.43
C LYS A 69 19.59 5.33 -10.33
N TYR A 70 19.18 6.06 -9.29
CA TYR A 70 20.05 6.34 -8.15
C TYR A 70 20.53 5.04 -7.47
N LEU A 71 19.63 4.09 -7.28
CA LEU A 71 19.96 2.82 -6.63
C LEU A 71 20.85 1.94 -7.53
N GLU A 72 20.60 1.91 -8.83
CA GLU A 72 21.46 1.20 -9.79
C GLU A 72 22.89 1.76 -9.77
N ASP A 73 23.05 3.08 -9.86
CA ASP A 73 24.36 3.75 -9.83
C ASP A 73 25.12 3.49 -8.51
N LYS A 74 24.40 3.43 -7.39
CA LYS A 74 25.02 3.25 -6.06
C LYS A 74 25.33 1.81 -5.73
N ILE A 75 24.48 0.87 -6.11
CA ILE A 75 24.58 -0.54 -5.72
C ILE A 75 25.36 -1.33 -6.77
N GLY A 76 25.35 -0.91 -8.03
CA GLY A 76 26.07 -1.56 -9.13
C GLY A 76 25.40 -2.82 -9.66
N TYR A 77 24.10 -3.00 -9.39
CA TYR A 77 23.30 -4.13 -9.88
C TYR A 77 22.20 -3.62 -10.81
N GLU A 78 21.94 -4.38 -11.87
CA GLU A 78 20.88 -4.10 -12.84
C GLU A 78 19.53 -3.96 -12.12
N THR A 79 18.86 -2.81 -12.34
CA THR A 79 17.57 -2.53 -11.72
C THR A 79 16.46 -2.60 -12.76
N ARG A 80 15.54 -3.55 -12.57
CA ARG A 80 14.35 -3.70 -13.41
C ARG A 80 13.15 -3.03 -12.78
N ILE A 81 12.53 -2.11 -13.54
CA ILE A 81 11.34 -1.38 -13.14
C ILE A 81 10.10 -2.08 -13.71
N THR A 82 9.03 -2.15 -12.92
CA THR A 82 7.70 -2.59 -13.37
C THR A 82 6.65 -1.65 -12.82
N ILE A 83 5.95 -0.96 -13.71
CA ILE A 83 4.83 -0.08 -13.37
C ILE A 83 3.54 -0.84 -13.65
N LEU A 84 2.81 -1.21 -12.60
CA LEU A 84 1.60 -2.03 -12.75
C LEU A 84 0.43 -1.23 -13.35
N GLY A 85 0.35 0.06 -13.04
CA GLY A 85 -0.69 0.96 -13.54
C GLY A 85 -2.12 0.42 -13.33
N TYR A 86 -2.97 0.57 -14.35
CA TYR A 86 -4.40 0.26 -14.30
C TYR A 86 -4.75 -1.23 -14.16
N LEU A 87 -3.79 -2.14 -14.30
CA LEU A 87 -4.02 -3.58 -14.06
C LEU A 87 -4.62 -3.82 -12.66
N GLN A 88 -4.21 -3.00 -11.68
CA GLN A 88 -4.65 -3.07 -10.29
C GLN A 88 -6.13 -2.70 -10.06
N ARG A 89 -6.79 -2.09 -11.05
CA ARG A 89 -8.21 -1.71 -10.98
C ARG A 89 -9.14 -2.70 -11.68
N GLY A 90 -8.56 -3.65 -12.41
CA GLY A 90 -9.29 -4.69 -13.16
C GLY A 90 -9.25 -6.04 -12.48
N GLY A 91 -9.86 -7.04 -13.14
CA GLY A 91 -9.92 -8.42 -12.66
C GLY A 91 -11.23 -8.74 -11.92
N SER A 92 -11.49 -10.03 -11.74
CA SER A 92 -12.65 -10.48 -10.95
C SER A 92 -12.40 -10.25 -9.46
N PRO A 93 -13.37 -9.70 -8.70
CA PRO A 93 -13.20 -9.41 -7.28
C PRO A 93 -12.97 -10.68 -6.48
N SER A 94 -12.21 -10.58 -5.39
CA SER A 94 -11.95 -11.69 -4.46
C SER A 94 -13.21 -12.09 -3.69
N ALA A 95 -13.18 -13.25 -3.02
CA ALA A 95 -14.28 -13.68 -2.16
C ALA A 95 -14.58 -12.66 -1.05
N PHE A 96 -13.53 -12.05 -0.48
CA PHE A 96 -13.66 -11.00 0.53
C PHE A 96 -14.36 -9.76 -0.03
N ASP A 97 -13.92 -9.28 -1.20
CA ASP A 97 -14.50 -8.08 -1.82
C ASP A 97 -15.97 -8.28 -2.19
N ARG A 98 -16.33 -9.46 -2.72
CA ARG A 98 -17.72 -9.80 -3.04
C ARG A 98 -18.59 -9.80 -1.78
N LEU A 99 -18.15 -10.49 -0.73
CA LEU A 99 -18.90 -10.57 0.53
C LEU A 99 -19.04 -9.18 1.18
N LEU A 100 -17.96 -8.39 1.19
CA LEU A 100 -17.97 -7.04 1.73
C LEU A 100 -18.94 -6.15 0.94
N ALA A 101 -18.87 -6.16 -0.39
CA ALA A 101 -19.77 -5.38 -1.24
C ALA A 101 -21.24 -5.73 -1.02
N SER A 102 -21.58 -7.02 -0.93
CA SER A 102 -22.94 -7.48 -0.64
C SER A 102 -23.43 -6.99 0.72
N ARG A 103 -22.58 -7.09 1.77
CA ARG A 103 -22.93 -6.62 3.12
C ARG A 103 -23.12 -5.11 3.19
N LEU A 104 -22.24 -4.34 2.55
CA LEU A 104 -22.34 -2.88 2.50
C LEU A 104 -23.58 -2.43 1.73
N GLY A 105 -23.88 -3.05 0.58
CA GLY A 105 -25.08 -2.76 -0.21
C GLY A 105 -26.38 -3.02 0.58
N ALA A 106 -26.46 -4.16 1.26
CA ALA A 106 -27.61 -4.49 2.11
C ALA A 106 -27.77 -3.47 3.26
N ALA A 107 -26.69 -3.18 3.98
CA ALA A 107 -26.72 -2.22 5.09
C ALA A 107 -27.15 -0.82 4.63
N ALA A 108 -26.67 -0.35 3.47
CA ALA A 108 -27.06 0.95 2.92
C ALA A 108 -28.58 1.03 2.69
N VAL A 109 -29.20 -0.02 2.13
CA VAL A 109 -30.66 -0.08 1.92
C VAL A 109 -31.40 -0.13 3.26
N GLU A 110 -30.93 -0.91 4.23
CA GLU A 110 -31.53 -0.97 5.57
C GLU A 110 -31.55 0.39 6.28
N HIS A 111 -30.46 1.16 6.18
CA HIS A 111 -30.40 2.51 6.75
C HIS A 111 -31.36 3.47 6.05
N LEU A 112 -31.47 3.40 4.72
CA LEU A 112 -32.44 4.22 3.97
C LEU A 112 -33.89 3.89 4.36
N LEU A 113 -34.24 2.61 4.56
CA LEU A 113 -35.57 2.19 4.99
C LEU A 113 -35.92 2.69 6.41
N LYS A 114 -34.90 2.89 7.27
CA LYS A 114 -35.05 3.51 8.60
C LYS A 114 -35.17 5.04 8.54
N GLY A 115 -35.13 5.64 7.35
CA GLY A 115 -35.15 7.09 7.15
C GLY A 115 -33.80 7.77 7.40
N GLU A 116 -32.73 7.00 7.57
CA GLU A 116 -31.39 7.56 7.76
C GLU A 116 -30.77 7.94 6.40
N THR A 117 -30.21 9.14 6.32
CA THR A 117 -29.57 9.67 5.10
C THR A 117 -28.22 10.30 5.44
N SER A 118 -27.42 10.64 4.43
CA SER A 118 -26.13 11.31 4.59
C SER A 118 -25.10 10.55 5.43
N LYS A 119 -25.11 9.21 5.35
CA LYS A 119 -24.15 8.32 6.01
C LYS A 119 -23.34 7.52 4.99
N MET A 120 -22.09 7.20 5.36
CA MET A 120 -21.27 6.21 4.67
C MET A 120 -21.31 4.90 5.45
N VAL A 121 -21.66 3.80 4.77
CA VAL A 121 -21.46 2.45 5.29
C VAL A 121 -20.03 2.01 5.07
N GLY A 122 -19.43 1.38 6.08
CA GLY A 122 -18.06 0.90 6.01
C GLY A 122 -17.81 -0.25 6.98
N LEU A 123 -16.65 -0.90 6.82
CA LEU A 123 -16.21 -1.95 7.74
C LEU A 123 -15.33 -1.33 8.84
N ILE A 124 -15.80 -1.38 10.09
CA ILE A 124 -15.04 -0.97 11.27
C ILE A 124 -14.78 -2.22 12.13
N GLY A 125 -13.52 -2.63 12.22
CA GLY A 125 -13.17 -3.94 12.77
C GLY A 125 -13.75 -5.05 11.88
N ASN A 126 -14.65 -5.87 12.43
CA ASN A 126 -15.34 -6.94 11.69
C ASN A 126 -16.84 -6.66 11.47
N LYS A 127 -17.31 -5.44 11.80
CA LYS A 127 -18.72 -5.06 11.72
C LYS A 127 -18.94 -4.00 10.64
N VAL A 128 -20.10 -4.09 9.99
CA VAL A 128 -20.55 -3.04 9.06
C VAL A 128 -21.26 -2.00 9.89
N GLU A 129 -20.79 -0.76 9.79
CA GLU A 129 -21.28 0.38 10.56
C GLU A 129 -21.59 1.54 9.60
N ALA A 130 -22.57 2.37 9.96
CA ALA A 130 -22.89 3.60 9.24
C ALA A 130 -22.37 4.81 10.03
N THR A 131 -21.59 5.65 9.39
CA THR A 131 -20.99 6.87 9.98
C THR A 131 -21.45 8.09 9.20
N ASP A 132 -21.73 9.20 9.88
CA ASP A 132 -22.14 10.45 9.23
C ASP A 132 -21.06 10.96 8.26
N LEU A 133 -21.48 11.40 7.07
CA LEU A 133 -20.56 11.85 6.02
C LEU A 133 -19.69 13.02 6.47
N GLU A 134 -20.22 13.95 7.26
CA GLU A 134 -19.46 15.08 7.81
C GLU A 134 -18.26 14.60 8.63
N ILE A 135 -18.46 13.58 9.47
CA ILE A 135 -17.38 12.98 10.27
C ILE A 135 -16.36 12.34 9.34
N VAL A 136 -16.81 11.54 8.36
CA VAL A 136 -15.90 10.85 7.43
C VAL A 136 -15.02 11.83 6.66
N LEU A 137 -15.61 12.92 6.16
CA LEU A 137 -14.89 13.95 5.40
C LEU A 137 -13.93 14.77 6.26
N SER A 138 -14.17 14.88 7.56
CA SER A 138 -13.28 15.59 8.51
C SER A 138 -12.02 14.80 8.90
N GLN A 139 -12.03 13.48 8.71
CA GLN A 139 -10.96 12.60 9.16
C GLN A 139 -9.97 12.27 8.04
N LYS A 140 -8.68 12.19 8.38
CA LYS A 140 -7.63 11.69 7.47
C LYS A 140 -7.21 10.29 7.88
N LYS A 141 -7.33 9.33 6.97
CA LYS A 141 -6.81 7.97 7.18
C LYS A 141 -5.27 8.01 7.20
N THR A 142 -4.68 7.49 8.26
CA THR A 142 -3.24 7.33 8.41
C THR A 142 -2.83 5.86 8.35
N ILE A 143 -1.58 5.62 7.97
CA ILE A 143 -0.98 4.29 8.04
C ILE A 143 -0.60 3.99 9.48
N LYS A 144 -0.88 2.77 9.94
CA LYS A 144 -0.47 2.35 11.28
C LYS A 144 1.03 2.05 11.28
N GLN A 145 1.78 2.78 12.10
CA GLN A 145 3.25 2.66 12.18
C GLN A 145 3.69 1.23 12.55
N ASN A 146 2.91 0.51 13.34
CA ASN A 146 3.22 -0.87 13.71
C ASN A 146 3.27 -1.81 12.50
N LEU A 147 2.41 -1.62 11.49
CA LEU A 147 2.44 -2.40 10.25
C LEU A 147 3.67 -2.06 9.41
N TYR A 148 4.06 -0.79 9.35
CA TYR A 148 5.28 -0.38 8.67
C TYR A 148 6.53 -0.99 9.33
N ASN A 149 6.59 -0.95 10.66
CA ASN A 149 7.68 -1.57 11.41
C ASN A 149 7.71 -3.10 11.22
N LEU A 150 6.54 -3.74 11.18
CA LEU A 150 6.42 -5.18 10.89
C LEU A 150 7.07 -5.53 9.54
N ALA A 151 6.79 -4.74 8.49
CA ALA A 151 7.40 -4.96 7.18
C ALA A 151 8.93 -4.96 7.26
N SER A 152 9.52 -4.00 7.99
CA SER A 152 10.98 -3.93 8.16
C SER A 152 11.57 -5.09 8.95
N VAL A 153 10.80 -5.73 9.85
CA VAL A 153 11.25 -6.91 10.62
C VAL A 153 11.24 -8.16 9.75
N LEU A 154 10.23 -8.31 8.88
CA LEU A 154 10.07 -9.47 8.00
C LEU A 154 11.03 -9.46 6.80
N ALA A 155 11.48 -8.28 6.38
CA ALA A 155 12.38 -8.04 5.25
C ALA A 155 13.83 -8.54 5.40
N LYS A 156 14.14 -9.42 6.35
CA LYS A 156 15.52 -9.82 6.70
C LYS A 156 16.17 -10.76 5.70
#